data_AF-A0A957KR92-F1
#
_entry.id   AF-A0A957KR92-F1
#
_cell.length_a   1.000
_cell.length_b   1.000
_cell.length_c   1.000
_cell.angle_alpha   90.00
_cell.angle_beta   90.00
_cell.angle_gamma   90.00
#
_symmetry.space_group_name_H-M   'P 1'
#
loop_
_entity.id
_entity.type
_entity.pdbx_description
1 polymer ?
#
loop_
_entity_poly.entity_id
_entity_poly.type
_entity_poly.pdbx_seq_one_letter_code
_entity_poly.pdbx_strand_id
1 'polypeptide(L)' 'YNILYWEGAVTLIDFPQVTLSESNHNAYRIFQRDVRRVCEYFASQGVTSDPQQIATDLWTKHVRLAPDRTVQDRE' A
#
# COMPACT_ATOMS: atom_id res chain seq x y z
N TYR A 1 1.35 13.98 -1.64
CA TYR A 1 2.55 14.19 -2.46
C TYR A 1 3.75 13.73 -1.63
N ASN A 2 3.93 12.41 -1.50
CA ASN A 2 4.78 11.80 -0.46
C ASN A 2 5.87 10.90 -1.07
N ILE A 3 6.11 11.04 -2.38
CA ILE A 3 7.09 10.28 -3.15
C ILE A 3 8.02 11.31 -3.79
N LEU A 4 9.29 11.26 -3.42
CA LEU A 4 10.36 12.04 -4.05
C LEU A 4 11.07 11.17 -5.10
N TYR A 5 11.44 11.80 -6.22
CA TYR A 5 12.23 11.17 -7.27
C TYR A 5 13.45 12.03 -7.58
N TRP A 6 14.65 11.45 -7.46
CA TRP A 6 15.91 12.12 -7.76
C TRP A 6 16.91 11.12 -8.33
N GLU A 7 17.51 11.43 -9.49
CA GLU A 7 18.53 10.59 -10.16
C GLU A 7 18.17 9.10 -10.28
N GLY A 8 16.92 8.78 -10.62
CA GLY A 8 16.47 7.39 -10.76
C GLY A 8 16.09 6.69 -9.44
N ALA A 9 16.33 7.33 -8.29
CA ALA A 9 15.95 6.80 -6.99
C ALA A 9 14.58 7.34 -6.54
N VAL A 10 13.76 6.45 -5.99
CA VAL A 10 12.46 6.78 -5.38
C VAL A 10 12.62 6.77 -3.86
N THR A 11 12.25 7.87 -3.21
CA THR A 11 12.22 7.98 -1.74
C THR A 11 10.81 8.28 -1.27
N LEU A 12 10.26 7.40 -0.43
CA LEU A 12 9.00 7.65 0.26
C LEU A 12 9.28 8.50 1.50
N ILE A 13 8.53 9.57 1.67
CA ILE A 13 8.63 10.49 2.80
C ILE A 13 7.28 10.63 3.47
N ASP A 14 7.28 11.28 4.64
CA ASP A 14 6.06 11.68 5.33
C ASP A 14 5.16 10.48 5.64
N PHE A 15 5.59 9.73 6.67
CA PHE A 15 4.88 8.59 7.27
C PHE A 15 4.19 8.98 8.60
N PRO A 16 3.34 10.03 8.67
CA PRO A 16 2.84 10.50 9.96
C PRO A 16 1.90 9.49 10.65
N GLN A 17 1.58 8.34 10.04
CA GLN A 17 0.64 7.35 10.56
C GLN A 17 1.08 5.91 10.19
N VAL A 18 2.29 5.50 10.57
CA VAL A 18 2.68 4.08 10.45
C VAL A 18 1.81 3.26 11.42
N THR A 19 0.76 2.63 10.89
CA THR A 19 -0.03 1.66 11.65
C THR A 19 0.55 0.28 11.43
N LEU A 20 0.76 -0.48 12.51
CA LEU A 20 1.12 -1.89 12.40
C LEU A 20 0.02 -2.63 11.64
N SER A 21 0.40 -3.25 10.52
CA SER A 21 -0.49 -4.04 9.65
C SER A 21 -1.23 -5.14 10.43
N GLU A 22 -0.59 -5.59 11.52
CA GLU A 22 -1.01 -6.69 12.38
C GLU A 22 -2.09 -6.32 13.40
N SER A 23 -2.22 -5.03 13.75
CA SER A 23 -3.08 -4.57 14.86
C SER A 23 -4.21 -3.64 14.43
N ASN A 24 -4.37 -3.39 13.12
CA ASN A 24 -5.39 -2.48 12.61
C ASN A 24 -6.15 -3.12 11.45
N HIS A 25 -7.42 -3.47 11.67
CA HIS A 25 -8.32 -4.01 10.64
C HIS A 25 -8.49 -3.08 9.43
N ASN A 26 -8.16 -1.79 9.56
CA ASN A 26 -8.20 -0.84 8.45
C ASN A 26 -6.88 -0.74 7.67
N ALA A 27 -5.82 -1.44 8.09
CA ALA A 27 -4.50 -1.34 7.48
C ALA A 27 -4.53 -1.74 6.00
N TYR A 28 -5.25 -2.81 5.63
CA TYR A 28 -5.40 -3.19 4.23
C TYR A 28 -6.10 -2.10 3.41
N ARG A 29 -7.19 -1.52 3.95
CA ARG A 29 -7.94 -0.46 3.25
C ARG A 29 -7.11 0.80 3.06
N ILE A 30 -6.30 1.17 4.06
CA ILE A 30 -5.37 2.31 3.97
C ILE A 30 -4.31 2.03 2.90
N PHE A 31 -3.68 0.86 2.96
CA PHE A 31 -2.68 0.42 1.98
C PHE A 31 -3.23 0.41 0.55
N GLN A 32 -4.39 -0.19 0.34
CA GLN A 32 -5.06 -0.24 -0.96
C GLN A 32 -5.35 1.16 -1.52
N ARG A 33 -5.80 2.09 -0.66
CA ARG A 33 -6.03 3.48 -1.07
C ARG A 33 -4.72 4.14 -1.54
N ASP A 34 -3.62 3.89 -0.85
CA ASP A 34 -2.33 4.50 -1.16
C ASP A 34 -1.75 3.90 -2.46
N VAL A 35 -1.84 2.58 -2.66
CA VAL A 35 -1.50 1.92 -3.94
C VAL A 35 -2.34 2.49 -5.09
N ARG A 36 -3.65 2.64 -4.89
CA ARG A 36 -4.54 3.22 -5.91
C ARG A 36 -4.12 4.63 -6.32
N ARG A 37 -3.80 5.50 -5.36
CA ARG A 37 -3.36 6.87 -5.64
C ARG A 37 -2.06 6.92 -6.45
N VAL A 38 -1.13 6.01 -6.18
CA VAL A 38 0.11 5.89 -6.96
C VAL A 38 -0.20 5.44 -8.40
N CYS A 39 -1.07 4.44 -8.56
CA CYS A 39 -1.49 3.96 -9.88
C CYS A 39 -2.24 5.04 -10.68
N GLU A 40 -3.14 5.80 -10.05
CA GLU A 40 -3.86 6.93 -10.67
C GLU A 40 -2.89 8.01 -11.17
N TYR A 41 -1.86 8.33 -10.38
CA TYR A 41 -0.81 9.28 -10.80
C TYR A 41 -0.05 8.77 -12.02
N PHE A 42 0.37 7.50 -12.05
CA PHE A 42 1.09 6.94 -13.19
C PHE A 42 0.20 6.67 -14.40
N ALA A 43 -1.09 6.42 -14.20
CA ALA A 43 -2.06 6.33 -15.28
C ALA A 43 -2.17 7.65 -16.05
N SER A 44 -2.10 8.80 -15.37
CA SER A 44 -2.05 10.10 -16.06
C SER A 44 -0.77 10.33 -16.87
N GLN A 45 0.26 9.49 -16.68
CA GLN A 45 1.51 9.47 -17.44
C GLN A 45 1.53 8.36 -18.50
N GLY A 46 0.42 7.64 -18.70
CA GLY A 46 0.29 6.57 -19.70
C GLY A 46 0.66 5.16 -19.21
N VAL A 47 0.91 4.97 -17.92
CA VAL A 47 1.20 3.64 -17.36
C VAL A 47 -0.10 2.89 -17.07
N THR A 48 -0.31 1.77 -17.75
CA THR A 48 -1.39 0.84 -17.42
C THR A 48 -1.05 0.03 -16.18
N SER A 49 -1.91 0.08 -15.16
CA SER A 49 -1.75 -0.66 -13.91
C SER A 49 -3.10 -1.09 -13.35
N ASP A 50 -3.13 -2.23 -12.65
CA ASP A 50 -4.29 -2.68 -11.86
C ASP A 50 -3.99 -2.46 -10.37
N PRO A 51 -4.48 -1.37 -9.76
CA PRO A 51 -4.19 -1.06 -8.36
C PRO A 51 -4.72 -2.13 -7.39
N GLN A 52 -5.80 -2.82 -7.74
CA GLN A 52 -6.44 -3.81 -6.89
C GLN A 52 -5.60 -5.09 -6.82
N GLN A 53 -5.13 -5.55 -7.99
CA GLN A 53 -4.24 -6.69 -8.10
C GLN A 53 -2.90 -6.41 -7.42
N ILE A 54 -2.29 -5.25 -7.71
CA ILE A 54 -1.00 -4.86 -7.10
C ILE A 54 -1.08 -4.81 -5.57
N ALA A 55 -2.16 -4.23 -5.02
CA ALA A 55 -2.35 -4.18 -3.58
C ALA A 55 -2.49 -5.59 -2.98
N THR A 56 -3.28 -6.46 -3.62
CA THR A 56 -3.48 -7.84 -3.15
C THR A 56 -2.18 -8.64 -3.15
N ASP A 57 -1.40 -8.54 -4.23
CA ASP A 57 -0.14 -9.26 -4.38
C ASP A 57 0.91 -8.81 -3.36
N LEU A 58 1.08 -7.49 -3.19
CA LEU A 58 2.00 -6.93 -2.21
C LEU A 58 1.61 -7.30 -0.77
N TRP A 59 0.32 -7.21 -0.45
CA TRP A 59 -0.18 -7.55 0.88
C TRP A 59 0.05 -9.02 1.20
N THR A 60 -0.29 -9.91 0.27
CA THR A 60 -0.10 -11.36 0.43
C THR A 60 1.37 -11.71 0.60
N LYS A 61 2.25 -11.08 -0.18
CA LYS A 61 3.70 -11.32 -0.14
C LYS A 61 4.35 -10.86 1.17
N HIS A 62 3.91 -9.73 1.73
CA HIS A 62 4.64 -9.05 2.81
C HIS A 62 3.96 -9.10 4.18
N VAL A 63 2.62 -9.19 4.26
CA VAL A 63 1.89 -9.13 5.54
C VAL A 63 1.40 -10.51 6.00
N ARG A 64 1.23 -11.49 5.09
CA ARG A 64 0.81 -12.88 5.39
C ARG A 64 -0.46 -13.01 6.26
N LEU A 65 -1.28 -11.95 6.33
CA LEU A 65 -2.59 -11.90 6.97
C LEU A 65 -3.65 -11.62 5.92
N ALA A 66 -4.85 -12.16 6.11
CA ALA A 66 -5.96 -11.82 5.24
C ALA A 66 -6.33 -10.33 5.38
N PRO A 67 -6.85 -9.68 4.33
CA PRO A 67 -7.20 -8.25 4.30
C PRO A 67 -8.02 -7.69 5.47
N ASP A 68 -8.77 -8.56 6.15
CA ASP A 68 -9.70 -8.29 7.23
C ASP A 68 -9.23 -8.80 8.61
N ARG A 69 -8.09 -9.51 8.64
CA ARG A 69 -7.58 -10.20 9.83
C ARG A 69 -6.44 -9.43 10.49
N THR A 70 -6.50 -9.34 11.80
CA THR A 70 -5.40 -8.94 12.67
C THR A 70 -4.75 -10.17 13.29
N VAL A 71 -3.55 -10.02 13.87
CA VAL A 71 -2.88 -11.10 14.63
C VAL A 71 -3.72 -11.51 15.85
N GLN A 72 -4.54 -10.60 16.39
CA GLN A 72 -5.50 -10.88 17.46
C GLN A 72 -6.65 -11.80 17.03
N ASP A 73 -6.95 -11.95 15.74
CA ASP A 73 -7.98 -12.89 15.25
C ASP A 73 -7.46 -14.32 15.05
N ARG A 74 -6.19 -14.58 15.40
CA ARG A 74 -5.56 -15.91 15.36
C ARG A 74 -5.54 -16.63 16.72
N GLU A 75 -6.09 -16.02 17.77
CA GLU A 75 -6.28 -16.65 19.09
C GLU A 75 -7.62 -17.38 19.21
#